data_AF-A0A2V7FFQ5-F1
#
_entry.id   AF-A0A2V7FFQ5-F1
#
_cell.length_a   1.000
_cell.length_b   1.000
_cell.length_c   1.000
_cell.angle_alpha   90.00
_cell.angle_beta   90.00
_cell.angle_gamma   90.00
#
_symmetry.space_group_name_H-M   'P 1'
#
loop_
_entity.id
_entity.type
_entity.pdbx_description
1 polymer ?
#
loop_
_entity_poly.entity_id
_entity_poly.type
_entity_poly.pdbx_seq_one_letter_code
_entity_poly.pdbx_strand_id
1 'polypeptide(L)'
;MTARDPTLTRVEEKIARQERLSRDDALALFQSNDLLTIGRLADRANRHRNGDRVSFAANQHINPTNVCVLRNTCVFCSFARMPREAGAYARSLDDVFAEAEAARDNPTREFHIVGGLHPTLRLSYYL
;
A
#
# COMPACT_ATOMS: atom_id res chain seq x y z
N MET A 1 -14.44 -26.83 -12.85
CA MET A 1 -14.01 -27.73 -11.77
C MET A 1 -14.52 -27.08 -10.51
N THR A 2 -15.43 -27.72 -9.79
CA THR A 2 -16.26 -27.10 -8.76
C THR A 2 -15.43 -26.60 -7.57
N ALA A 3 -15.77 -25.43 -7.03
CA ALA A 3 -15.26 -24.96 -5.74
C ALA A 3 -15.43 -26.06 -4.67
N ARG A 4 -14.42 -26.27 -3.80
CA ARG A 4 -14.54 -27.24 -2.70
C ARG A 4 -15.42 -26.66 -1.59
N ASP A 5 -15.36 -25.35 -1.41
CA ASP A 5 -16.32 -24.60 -0.60
C ASP A 5 -17.54 -24.19 -1.47
N PRO A 6 -18.74 -24.76 -1.22
CA PRO A 6 -19.92 -24.49 -2.03
C PRO A 6 -20.39 -23.03 -1.91
N THR A 7 -20.03 -22.32 -0.83
CA THR A 7 -20.39 -20.90 -0.64
C THR A 7 -19.74 -20.00 -1.70
N LEU A 8 -18.62 -20.44 -2.30
CA LEU A 8 -17.90 -19.70 -3.33
C LEU A 8 -18.46 -19.88 -4.75
N THR A 9 -19.45 -20.77 -4.94
CA THR A 9 -20.04 -21.03 -6.27
C THR A 9 -20.56 -19.76 -6.93
N ARG A 10 -21.28 -18.92 -6.16
CA ARG A 10 -21.80 -17.63 -6.66
C ARG A 10 -20.68 -16.68 -7.07
N VAL A 11 -19.55 -16.71 -6.36
CA VAL A 11 -18.38 -15.88 -6.65
C VAL A 11 -17.71 -16.34 -7.95
N GLU A 12 -17.53 -17.65 -8.11
CA GLU A 12 -16.98 -18.26 -9.33
C GLU A 12 -17.80 -17.88 -10.56
N GLU A 13 -19.13 -18.01 -10.47
CA GLU A 13 -20.05 -17.63 -11.54
C GLU A 13 -19.96 -16.16 -11.91
N LYS A 14 -19.93 -15.26 -10.93
CA LYS A 14 -19.79 -13.82 -11.17
C LYS A 14 -18.47 -13.47 -11.82
N ILE A 15 -17.36 -14.07 -11.35
CA ILE A 15 -16.04 -13.89 -11.98
C ILE A 15 -16.05 -14.39 -13.42
N ALA A 16 -16.71 -15.53 -13.69
CA ALA A 16 -16.85 -16.05 -15.05
C ALA A 16 -17.63 -15.11 -15.98
N ARG A 17 -18.62 -14.39 -15.45
CA ARG A 17 -19.40 -13.37 -16.16
C ARG A 17 -18.80 -11.97 -16.09
N GLN A 18 -17.63 -11.81 -15.47
CA GLN A 18 -16.97 -10.52 -15.22
C GLN A 18 -17.86 -9.50 -14.48
N GLU A 19 -18.75 -10.00 -13.62
CA GLU A 19 -19.65 -9.19 -12.81
C GLU A 19 -18.96 -8.69 -11.54
N ARG A 20 -19.34 -7.50 -11.08
CA ARG A 20 -18.87 -6.96 -9.81
C ARG A 20 -19.37 -7.81 -8.65
N LEU A 21 -18.46 -8.22 -7.77
CA LEU A 21 -18.79 -8.90 -6.53
C LEU A 21 -19.52 -7.96 -5.56
N SER A 22 -20.51 -8.50 -4.85
CA SER A 22 -21.21 -7.79 -3.78
C SER A 22 -20.45 -7.88 -2.46
N ARG A 23 -20.94 -7.16 -1.44
CA ARG A 23 -20.43 -7.26 -0.06
C ARG A 23 -20.51 -8.69 0.48
N ASP A 24 -21.61 -9.40 0.21
CA ASP A 24 -21.81 -10.77 0.71
C ASP A 24 -20.84 -11.77 0.05
N ASP A 25 -20.54 -11.57 -1.24
CA ASP A 25 -19.52 -12.36 -1.94
C ASP A 25 -18.13 -12.17 -1.31
N ALA A 26 -17.78 -10.92 -0.95
CA ALA A 26 -16.53 -10.61 -0.28
C ALA A 26 -16.44 -11.23 1.13
N LEU A 27 -17.56 -11.23 1.87
CA LEU A 27 -17.62 -11.87 3.18
C LEU A 27 -17.45 -13.39 3.07
N ALA A 28 -18.09 -14.03 2.09
CA ALA A 28 -17.93 -15.45 1.82
C ALA A 28 -16.46 -15.81 1.50
N LEU A 29 -15.79 -15.02 0.65
CA LEU A 29 -14.37 -15.18 0.35
C LEU A 29 -13.50 -15.06 1.61
N PHE A 30 -13.79 -14.09 2.49
CA PHE A 30 -13.01 -13.86 3.71
C PHE A 30 -13.19 -14.97 4.75
N GLN A 31 -14.37 -15.59 4.80
CA GLN A 31 -14.70 -16.66 5.75
C GLN A 31 -14.27 -18.05 5.27
N SER A 32 -14.01 -18.23 3.98
CA SER A 32 -13.63 -19.51 3.42
C SER A 32 -12.17 -19.86 3.68
N ASN A 33 -11.93 -21.12 4.07
CA ASN A 33 -10.58 -21.69 4.20
C ASN A 33 -10.11 -22.39 2.91
N ASP A 34 -10.89 -22.35 1.82
CA ASP A 34 -10.53 -22.97 0.54
C ASP A 34 -9.56 -22.10 -0.28
N LEU A 35 -8.36 -21.92 0.27
CA LEU A 35 -7.33 -21.02 -0.27
C LEU A 35 -6.98 -21.31 -1.74
N LEU A 36 -6.99 -22.58 -2.16
CA LEU A 36 -6.67 -22.93 -3.56
C LEU A 36 -7.78 -22.49 -4.52
N THR A 37 -9.05 -22.59 -4.13
CA THR A 37 -10.15 -22.08 -4.95
C THR A 37 -10.08 -20.56 -5.00
N ILE A 38 -9.89 -19.88 -3.87
CA ILE A 38 -9.72 -18.42 -3.83
C ILE A 38 -8.56 -17.97 -4.72
N GLY A 39 -7.40 -18.62 -4.62
CA GLY A 39 -6.22 -18.32 -5.43
C GLY A 39 -6.47 -18.47 -6.93
N ARG A 40 -7.18 -19.52 -7.37
CA ARG A 40 -7.54 -19.73 -8.78
C ARG A 40 -8.55 -18.68 -9.27
N LEU A 41 -9.54 -18.33 -8.45
CA LEU A 41 -10.51 -17.28 -8.78
C LEU A 41 -9.82 -15.92 -8.92
N ALA A 42 -8.89 -15.62 -8.01
CA ALA A 42 -8.07 -14.41 -8.05
C ALA A 42 -7.15 -14.38 -9.30
N ASP A 43 -6.48 -15.49 -9.63
CA ASP A 43 -5.66 -15.62 -10.84
C ASP A 43 -6.50 -15.40 -12.11
N ARG A 44 -7.68 -16.02 -12.20
CA ARG A 44 -8.60 -15.82 -13.33
C ARG A 44 -9.01 -14.34 -13.46
N ALA A 45 -9.39 -13.70 -12.36
CA ALA A 45 -9.76 -12.29 -12.36
C ALA A 45 -8.58 -11.38 -12.73
N ASN A 46 -7.37 -11.69 -12.25
CA ASN A 46 -6.15 -10.96 -12.58
C ASN A 46 -5.78 -11.10 -14.07
N ARG A 47 -5.73 -12.33 -14.59
CA ARG A 47 -5.43 -12.60 -16.01
C ARG A 47 -6.42 -11.94 -16.94
N HIS A 48 -7.69 -11.87 -16.55
CA HIS A 48 -8.69 -11.17 -17.34
C HIS A 48 -8.37 -9.67 -17.48
N ARG A 49 -7.90 -9.01 -16.40
CA ARG A 49 -7.60 -7.57 -16.41
C ARG A 49 -6.19 -7.23 -16.91
N ASN A 50 -5.22 -8.08 -16.59
CA ASN A 50 -3.79 -7.78 -16.72
C ASN A 50 -3.06 -8.75 -17.67
N GLY A 51 -3.69 -9.86 -18.08
CA GLY A 51 -3.02 -10.94 -18.80
C GLY A 51 -1.86 -11.52 -17.99
N ASP A 52 -0.75 -11.81 -18.68
CA ASP A 52 0.52 -12.23 -18.07
C ASP A 52 1.45 -11.04 -17.75
N ARG A 53 0.94 -9.80 -17.82
CA ARG A 53 1.76 -8.60 -17.60
C ARG A 53 1.95 -8.34 -16.11
N VAL A 54 3.21 -8.30 -15.69
CA VAL A 54 3.63 -7.81 -14.37
C VAL A 54 4.26 -6.43 -14.54
N SER A 55 3.72 -5.44 -13.84
CA SER A 55 4.23 -4.05 -13.86
C SER A 55 5.02 -3.75 -12.60
N PHE A 56 6.06 -2.94 -12.72
CA PHE A 56 6.81 -2.40 -11.59
C PHE A 56 7.12 -0.92 -11.84
N ALA A 57 7.34 -0.17 -10.76
CA ALA A 57 7.81 1.20 -10.80
C ALA A 57 9.11 1.30 -10.01
N ALA A 58 10.16 1.87 -10.61
CA ALA A 58 11.38 2.19 -9.90
C ALA A 58 11.15 3.48 -9.10
N ASN A 59 10.78 3.34 -7.83
CA ASN A 59 10.52 4.46 -6.92
C ASN A 59 11.54 4.52 -5.80
N GLN A 60 11.68 5.71 -5.21
CA GLN A 60 12.44 5.92 -3.99
C GLN A 60 11.58 6.62 -2.94
N HIS A 61 11.64 6.14 -1.71
CA HIS A 61 11.01 6.82 -0.59
C HIS A 61 11.88 7.97 -0.11
N ILE A 62 11.24 9.11 0.15
CA ILE A 62 11.83 10.20 0.92
C ILE A 62 10.97 10.39 2.15
N ASN A 63 11.61 10.39 3.31
CA ASN A 63 10.96 10.66 4.58
C ASN A 63 11.46 11.99 5.15
N PRO A 64 10.71 13.10 5.00
CA PRO A 64 11.15 14.39 5.51
C PRO A 64 11.18 14.46 7.04
N THR A 65 10.32 13.69 7.71
CA THR A 65 10.20 13.67 9.18
C THR A 65 9.60 12.36 9.66
N ASN A 66 10.07 11.86 10.80
CA ASN A 66 9.39 10.81 11.55
C ASN A 66 8.64 11.33 12.79
N VAL A 67 8.72 12.64 13.07
CA VAL A 67 7.94 13.28 14.14
C VAL A 67 6.46 13.24 13.77
N CYS A 68 5.64 12.65 14.66
CA CYS A 68 4.22 12.44 14.41
C CYS A 68 3.40 12.59 15.69
N VAL A 69 2.38 13.47 15.67
CA VAL A 69 1.47 13.65 16.81
C VAL A 69 0.60 12.44 17.11
N LEU A 70 0.45 11.52 16.16
CA LEU A 70 -0.38 10.31 16.31
C LEU A 70 0.40 9.10 16.81
N ARG A 71 1.68 9.24 17.20
CA ARG A 71 2.53 8.11 17.62
C ARG A 71 1.87 7.21 18.65
N ASN A 72 1.22 7.80 19.65
CA ASN A 72 0.60 7.03 20.75
C ASN A 72 -0.79 6.47 20.39
N THR A 73 -1.35 6.84 19.23
CA THR A 73 -2.62 6.33 18.71
C THR A 73 -2.40 5.20 17.69
N CYS A 74 -1.35 5.31 16.86
CA CYS A 74 -1.01 4.32 15.86
C CYS A 74 -0.20 3.16 16.47
N VAL A 75 -0.89 2.18 17.06
CA VAL A 75 -0.27 1.04 17.79
C VAL A 75 0.60 0.10 16.95
N PHE A 76 0.55 0.20 15.62
CA PHE A 76 1.34 -0.62 14.69
C PHE A 76 2.52 0.13 14.08
N CYS A 77 2.68 1.44 14.34
CA CYS A 77 3.68 2.26 13.67
C CYS A 77 5.01 2.30 14.45
N SER A 78 6.04 1.64 13.92
CA SER A 78 7.40 1.68 14.47
C SER A 78 8.20 2.92 14.05
N PHE A 79 7.73 3.63 13.02
CA PHE A 79 8.41 4.78 12.43
C PHE A 79 8.24 6.06 13.25
N ALA A 80 7.03 6.30 13.76
CA ALA A 80 6.66 7.54 14.42
C ALA A 80 7.46 7.81 15.69
N ARG A 81 7.81 9.08 15.92
CA ARG A 81 8.44 9.59 17.14
C ARG A 81 7.70 10.82 17.67
N MET A 82 7.65 10.99 18.99
CA MET A 82 7.18 12.23 19.61
C MET A 82 8.23 13.33 19.41
N PRO A 83 7.85 14.62 19.49
CA PRO A 83 8.82 15.70 19.55
C PRO A 83 9.85 15.43 20.67
N ARG A 84 11.15 15.50 20.33
CA ARG A 84 12.29 15.26 21.24
C ARG A 84 12.48 13.82 21.74
N GLU A 85 11.72 12.86 21.23
CA GLU A 85 12.03 11.44 21.48
C GLU A 85 13.36 11.05 20.81
N ALA A 86 14.07 10.07 21.38
CA ALA A 86 15.28 9.55 20.77
C ALA A 86 15.02 9.07 19.33
N GLY A 87 15.85 9.54 18.39
CA GLY A 87 15.72 9.24 16.97
C GLY A 87 14.62 10.04 16.24
N ALA A 88 13.99 11.02 16.90
CA ALA A 88 13.13 11.98 16.22
C ALA A 88 13.94 12.88 15.29
N TYR A 89 13.46 13.09 14.07
CA TYR A 89 14.06 14.01 13.10
C TYR A 89 12.99 14.73 12.28
N ALA A 90 13.34 15.95 11.88
CA ALA A 90 12.66 16.72 10.84
C ALA A 90 13.75 17.37 9.98
N ARG A 91 13.80 16.99 8.72
CA ARG A 91 14.84 17.42 7.76
C ARG A 91 14.56 18.81 7.24
N SER A 92 15.60 19.53 6.86
CA SER A 92 15.42 20.73 6.04
C SER A 92 15.01 20.35 4.61
N LEU A 93 14.49 21.31 3.84
CA LEU A 93 14.23 21.10 2.41
C LEU A 93 15.53 20.85 1.65
N ASP A 94 16.62 21.50 2.02
CA ASP A 94 17.94 21.29 1.42
C ASP A 94 18.41 19.84 1.61
N ASP A 95 18.23 19.26 2.80
CA ASP A 95 18.54 17.85 3.06
C ASP A 95 17.70 16.91 2.19
N VAL A 96 16.42 17.24 2.00
CA VAL A 96 15.49 16.45 1.19
C VAL A 96 15.88 16.51 -0.29
N PHE A 97 16.19 17.71 -0.80
CA PHE A 97 16.64 17.88 -2.17
C PHE A 97 17.99 17.20 -2.42
N ALA A 98 18.93 17.28 -1.48
CA ALA A 98 20.21 16.58 -1.59
C ALA A 98 20.04 15.05 -1.70
N GLU A 99 19.06 14.46 -1.01
CA GLU A 99 18.76 13.03 -1.15
C GLU A 99 18.09 12.69 -2.49
N ALA A 100 17.16 13.52 -2.95
CA ALA A 100 16.55 13.35 -4.27
C ALA A 100 17.61 13.43 -5.37
N GLU A 101 18.55 14.36 -5.21
CA GLU A 101 19.66 14.61 -6.10
C GLU A 101 20.66 13.45 -6.18
N ALA A 102 20.89 12.77 -5.07
CA ALA A 102 21.71 11.56 -5.01
C ALA A 102 21.09 10.39 -5.80
N ALA A 103 19.81 10.45 -6.14
CA ALA A 103 19.12 9.44 -6.93
C ALA A 103 19.31 9.60 -8.45
N ARG A 104 20.01 10.64 -8.92
CA ARG A 104 20.14 10.94 -10.36
C ARG A 104 20.75 9.84 -11.20
N ASP A 105 21.73 9.14 -10.64
CA ASP A 105 22.41 8.05 -11.34
C ASP A 105 21.72 6.68 -11.10
N ASN A 106 20.60 6.67 -10.38
CA ASN A 106 19.80 5.49 -10.10
C ASN A 106 18.62 5.37 -11.08
N PRO A 107 18.02 4.18 -11.26
CA PRO A 107 16.85 4.00 -12.13
C PRO A 107 15.56 4.63 -11.60
N THR A 108 15.61 5.41 -10.51
CA THR A 108 14.46 6.05 -9.88
C THR A 108 13.70 6.94 -10.88
N ARG A 109 12.39 6.72 -10.99
CA ARG A 109 11.47 7.45 -11.88
C ARG A 109 10.44 8.27 -11.13
N GLU A 110 10.19 7.94 -9.87
CA GLU A 110 9.23 8.64 -9.02
C GLU A 110 9.70 8.64 -7.56
N PHE A 111 9.35 9.70 -6.83
CA PHE A 111 9.58 9.78 -5.39
C PHE A 111 8.26 9.61 -4.64
N HIS A 112 8.27 8.76 -3.62
CA HIS A 112 7.16 8.57 -2.70
C HIS A 112 7.50 9.29 -1.40
N ILE A 113 6.95 10.48 -1.22
CA ILE A 113 7.24 11.33 -0.06
C ILE A 113 6.21 11.07 1.02
N VAL A 114 6.62 10.37 2.08
CA VAL A 114 5.76 9.99 3.20
C VAL A 114 6.45 10.36 4.52
N GLY A 115 5.69 10.65 5.57
CA GLY A 115 6.29 11.09 6.82
C GLY A 115 5.32 11.08 7.98
N GLY A 116 5.82 11.50 9.15
CA GLY A 116 4.99 11.74 10.31
C GLY A 116 4.10 12.98 10.15
N LEU A 117 2.97 13.00 10.87
CA LEU A 117 2.12 14.18 11.00
C LEU A 117 2.77 15.18 11.95
N HIS A 118 3.67 16.01 11.43
CA HIS A 118 4.46 16.94 12.22
C HIS A 118 3.58 18.10 12.74
N PRO A 119 3.58 18.40 14.07
CA PRO A 119 2.66 19.37 14.67
C PRO A 119 2.84 20.82 14.19
N THR A 120 4.06 21.21 13.83
CA THR A 120 4.42 22.61 13.57
C THR A 120 4.91 22.90 12.15
N LEU A 121 5.10 21.89 11.30
CA LEU A 121 5.47 22.15 9.91
C LEU A 121 4.25 22.71 9.19
N ARG A 122 4.43 23.84 8.51
CA ARG A 122 3.37 24.51 7.77
C ARG A 122 3.30 23.95 6.35
N LEU A 123 2.20 24.24 5.65
CA LEU A 123 2.03 23.88 4.24
C LEU A 123 3.20 24.38 3.37
N SER A 124 3.81 25.53 3.69
CA SER A 124 4.97 26.07 2.97
C SER A 124 6.21 25.17 2.98
N TYR A 125 6.29 24.19 3.87
CA TYR A 125 7.36 23.19 3.86
C TYR A 125 7.12 22.11 2.77
N TYR A 126 5.88 21.97 2.28
CA TYR A 126 5.48 20.92 1.35
C TYR A 126 5.14 21.43 -0.06
N LEU A 127 5.26 22.75 -0.29
CA LEU A 127 4.98 23.43 -1.56
C LEU A 127 6.25 23.92 -2.23
#